data_AF-A0A2D5ISM7-F1
#
_entry.id   AF-A0A2D5ISM7-F1
#
_cell.length_a   1.000
_cell.length_b   1.000
_cell.length_c   1.000
_cell.angle_alpha   90.00
_cell.angle_beta   90.00
_cell.angle_gamma   90.00
#
_symmetry.space_group_name_H-M   'P 1'
#
loop_
_entity.id
_entity.type
_entity.pdbx_description
1 polymer ?
#
loop_
_entity_poly.entity_id
_entity_poly.type
_entity_poly.pdbx_seq_one_letter_code
_entity_poly.pdbx_strand_id
1 'polypeptide(L)'
;MTEPRANPPTDPTSLADPTPPTTNRYDRVTDLIAGPSRRLFDNLVSLGGFVVGVGIGVLVAHTHELPIPDYAVIGIGVIAGGGVGILISGGFLMVYRWFRH
;
A
#
# COMPACT_ATOMS: atom_id res chain seq x y z
N MET A 1 3.55 -44.67 -43.05
CA MET A 1 2.47 -43.87 -43.66
C MET A 1 1.21 -44.18 -42.89
N THR A 2 0.68 -43.18 -42.19
CA THR A 2 -0.55 -43.32 -41.40
C THR A 2 -1.29 -42.00 -41.53
N GLU A 3 -2.49 -42.03 -42.12
CA GLU A 3 -3.31 -40.83 -42.36
C GLU A 3 -3.66 -40.13 -41.04
N PRO A 4 -3.73 -38.79 -41.01
CA PRO A 4 -4.16 -38.07 -39.81
C PRO A 4 -5.64 -38.32 -39.53
N ARG A 5 -5.92 -38.82 -38.32
CA ARG A 5 -7.28 -39.00 -37.76
C ARG A 5 -7.97 -37.65 -37.61
N ALA A 6 -9.17 -37.51 -38.16
CA ALA A 6 -10.00 -36.31 -37.98
C ALA A 6 -10.37 -36.12 -36.50
N ASN A 7 -10.15 -34.91 -35.98
CA ASN A 7 -10.59 -34.52 -34.63
C ASN A 7 -12.13 -34.45 -34.58
N PRO A 8 -12.76 -34.84 -33.45
CA PRO A 8 -14.20 -34.73 -33.28
C PRO A 8 -14.64 -33.25 -33.24
N PRO A 9 -15.89 -32.93 -33.60
CA PRO A 9 -16.37 -31.55 -33.61
C PRO A 9 -16.31 -31.01 -32.17
N THR A 10 -15.50 -29.99 -31.95
CA THR A 10 -15.48 -29.25 -30.68
C THR A 10 -16.68 -28.31 -30.74
N ASP A 11 -17.81 -28.73 -30.18
CA ASP A 11 -18.98 -27.87 -30.01
C ASP A 11 -18.57 -26.73 -29.04
N PRO A 12 -18.51 -25.46 -29.50
CA PRO A 12 -17.99 -24.36 -28.70
C PRO A 12 -18.98 -23.86 -27.64
N THR A 13 -20.14 -24.50 -27.50
CA THR A 13 -21.27 -23.97 -26.72
C THR A 13 -21.28 -24.34 -25.23
N SER A 14 -20.34 -25.16 -24.73
CA SER A 14 -20.38 -25.62 -23.32
C SER A 14 -19.50 -24.87 -22.33
N LEU A 15 -18.62 -23.97 -22.78
CA LEU A 15 -17.84 -23.14 -21.88
C LEU A 15 -18.53 -21.79 -21.72
N ALA A 16 -19.36 -21.67 -20.67
CA ALA A 16 -19.87 -20.37 -20.25
C ALA A 16 -18.67 -19.43 -20.04
N ASP A 17 -18.69 -18.31 -20.75
CA ASP A 17 -17.64 -17.29 -20.67
C ASP A 17 -17.48 -16.90 -19.19
N PRO A 18 -16.28 -17.02 -18.58
CA PRO A 18 -16.10 -16.64 -17.19
C PRO A 18 -16.49 -15.18 -17.05
N THR A 19 -17.35 -14.89 -16.07
CA THR A 19 -17.79 -13.52 -15.77
C THR A 19 -16.57 -12.60 -15.73
N PRO A 20 -16.57 -11.46 -16.45
CA PRO A 20 -15.42 -10.57 -16.49
C PRO A 20 -15.05 -10.21 -15.05
N PRO A 21 -13.81 -10.51 -14.62
CA PRO A 21 -13.38 -10.20 -13.28
C PRO A 21 -13.62 -8.72 -13.00
N THR A 22 -14.19 -8.41 -11.83
CA THR A 22 -14.38 -7.03 -11.40
C THR A 22 -13.05 -6.27 -11.50
N THR A 23 -13.10 -5.01 -11.93
CA THR A 23 -11.94 -4.14 -12.18
C THR A 23 -10.90 -4.19 -11.05
N ASN A 24 -11.36 -4.36 -9.80
CA ASN A 24 -10.54 -4.54 -8.60
C ASN A 24 -9.53 -5.72 -8.65
N ARG A 25 -9.85 -6.82 -9.35
CA ARG A 25 -8.94 -7.98 -9.45
C ARG A 25 -7.83 -7.73 -10.46
N TYR A 26 -8.16 -7.10 -11.59
CA TYR A 26 -7.16 -6.74 -12.60
C TYR A 26 -6.20 -5.66 -12.08
N ASP A 27 -6.69 -4.63 -11.38
CA ASP A 27 -5.82 -3.59 -10.81
C ASP A 27 -4.81 -4.17 -9.81
N ARG A 28 -5.23 -5.12 -8.97
CA ARG A 28 -4.34 -5.78 -7.99
C ARG A 28 -3.28 -6.66 -8.66
N VAL A 29 -3.62 -7.33 -9.75
CA VAL A 29 -2.70 -8.23 -10.47
C VAL A 29 -1.74 -7.44 -11.36
N THR A 30 -2.21 -6.41 -12.05
CA THR A 30 -1.38 -5.54 -12.89
C THR A 30 -0.40 -4.73 -12.04
N ASP A 31 -0.82 -4.26 -10.85
CA ASP A 31 0.08 -3.62 -9.87
C ASP A 31 1.22 -4.55 -9.41
N LEU A 32 1.00 -5.87 -9.39
CA LEU A 32 1.99 -6.85 -8.94
C LEU A 32 3.02 -7.22 -10.03
N ILE A 33 2.67 -7.06 -11.31
CA ILE A 33 3.45 -7.58 -12.44
C ILE A 33 4.28 -6.49 -13.16
N ALA A 34 3.85 -5.22 -13.14
CA ALA A 34 4.39 -4.19 -14.04
C ALA A 34 5.35 -3.14 -13.44
N GLY A 35 5.75 -3.24 -12.16
CA GLY A 35 6.70 -2.31 -11.53
C GLY A 35 6.48 -2.16 -10.01
N PRO A 36 7.19 -1.23 -9.32
CA PRO A 36 6.88 -0.92 -7.92
C PRO A 36 5.42 -0.43 -7.86
N SER A 37 4.54 -1.25 -7.29
CA SER A 37 3.11 -0.93 -7.22
C SER A 37 2.91 0.44 -6.59
N ARG A 38 2.01 1.27 -7.14
CA ARG A 38 1.69 2.60 -6.56
C ARG A 38 1.32 2.48 -5.08
N ARG A 39 0.68 1.37 -4.70
CA ARG A 39 0.36 1.00 -3.33
C ARG A 39 1.59 0.76 -2.45
N LEU A 40 2.62 0.07 -2.96
CA LEU A 40 3.88 -0.12 -2.24
C LEU A 40 4.58 1.21 -1.99
N PHE A 41 4.61 2.09 -3.00
CA PHE A 41 5.18 3.44 -2.85
C PHE A 41 4.42 4.26 -1.80
N ASP A 42 3.09 4.29 -1.85
CA ASP A 42 2.27 5.01 -0.86
C ASP A 42 2.49 4.48 0.56
N ASN A 43 2.51 3.15 0.71
CA ASN A 43 2.75 2.50 2.01
C ASN A 43 4.16 2.78 2.52
N LEU A 44 5.17 2.82 1.64
CA LEU A 44 6.54 3.11 2.01
C LEU A 44 6.71 4.58 2.43
N VAL A 45 6.07 5.51 1.73
CA VAL A 45 6.06 6.93 2.10
C VAL A 45 5.35 7.13 3.44
N SER A 46 4.21 6.47 3.65
CA SER A 46 3.50 6.50 4.92
C SER A 46 4.32 5.90 6.07
N LEU A 47 4.97 4.75 5.84
CA LEU A 47 5.86 4.12 6.81
C LEU A 47 7.06 5.02 7.13
N GLY A 48 7.66 5.63 6.11
CA GLY A 48 8.79 6.54 6.27
C GLY A 48 8.42 7.74 7.16
N GLY A 49 7.30 8.40 6.87
CA GLY A 49 6.88 9.52 7.72
C GLY A 49 6.36 9.09 9.09
N PHE A 50 5.80 7.89 9.24
CA PHE A 50 5.53 7.34 10.57
C PHE A 50 6.83 7.20 11.39
N VAL A 51 7.87 6.59 10.84
CA VAL A 51 9.16 6.39 11.54
C VAL A 51 9.81 7.73 11.89
N VAL A 52 9.84 8.68 10.96
CA VAL A 52 10.37 10.04 11.22
C VAL A 52 9.53 10.75 12.28
N GLY A 53 8.20 10.67 12.16
CA GLY A 53 7.27 11.27 13.10
C GLY A 53 7.44 10.71 14.52
N VAL A 54 7.54 9.39 14.68
CA VAL A 54 7.82 8.73 15.95
C VAL A 54 9.15 9.22 16.54
N GLY A 55 10.22 9.27 15.73
CA GLY A 55 11.53 9.73 16.19
C GLY A 55 11.48 11.15 16.75
N ILE A 56 10.82 12.07 16.04
CA ILE A 56 10.63 13.46 16.49
C ILE A 56 9.72 13.51 17.73
N GLY A 57 8.60 12.78 17.72
CA GLY A 57 7.64 12.78 18.82
C GLY A 57 8.25 12.27 20.13
N VAL A 58 9.05 11.21 20.07
CA VAL A 58 9.78 10.67 21.24
C VAL A 58 10.85 11.66 21.71
N LEU A 59 11.60 12.26 20.80
CA LEU A 59 12.59 13.28 21.15
C LEU A 59 11.94 14.46 21.87
N VAL A 60 10.85 15.01 21.32
CA VAL A 60 10.10 16.12 21.93
C VAL A 60 9.52 15.72 23.28
N ALA A 61 8.96 14.52 23.40
CA ALA A 61 8.42 14.04 24.68
C ALA A 61 9.50 13.99 25.78
N HIS A 62 10.74 13.62 25.44
CA HIS A 62 11.86 13.65 26.37
C HIS A 62 12.32 15.06 26.78
N THR A 63 12.10 16.09 25.95
CA THR A 63 12.47 17.47 26.31
C THR A 63 11.55 18.11 27.35
N HIS A 64 10.39 17.50 27.62
CA HIS A 64 9.39 18.07 28.53
C HIS A 64 9.46 17.51 29.97
N GLU A 65 10.48 16.69 30.30
CA GLU A 65 10.78 16.16 31.65
C GLU A 65 9.51 15.81 32.46
N LEU A 66 8.58 15.10 31.83
CA LEU A 66 7.32 14.75 32.47
C LEU A 66 7.61 13.73 33.60
N PRO A 67 7.02 13.89 34.79
CA PRO A 67 7.20 12.96 35.93
C PRO A 67 6.35 11.69 35.72
N ILE A 68 6.53 11.04 34.58
CA ILE A 68 5.88 9.81 34.18
C ILE A 68 6.96 8.80 33.78
N PRO A 69 6.69 7.49 33.91
CA PRO A 69 7.69 6.49 33.59
C PRO A 69 8.09 6.53 32.11
N ASP A 70 9.33 6.19 31.81
CA ASP A 70 9.93 6.33 30.46
C ASP A 70 9.12 5.66 29.35
N TYR A 71 8.52 4.49 29.62
CA TYR A 71 7.68 3.80 28.65
C TYR A 71 6.43 4.61 28.27
N ALA A 72 5.91 5.44 29.20
CA ALA A 72 4.79 6.32 28.94
C ALA A 72 5.21 7.54 28.10
N VAL A 73 6.41 8.09 28.36
CA VAL A 73 7.01 9.16 27.54
C VAL A 73 7.18 8.69 26.09
N ILE A 74 7.77 7.50 25.91
CA ILE A 74 7.94 6.87 24.59
C ILE A 74 6.58 6.62 23.94
N GLY A 75 5.61 6.07 24.69
CA GLY A 75 4.26 5.82 24.17
C GLY A 75 3.55 7.08 23.66
N ILE A 76 3.62 8.18 24.41
CA ILE A 76 3.06 9.47 24.00
C ILE A 76 3.77 9.98 22.75
N GLY A 77 5.11 9.93 22.73
CA GLY A 77 5.90 10.36 21.58
C GLY A 77 5.60 9.54 20.32
N VAL A 78 5.41 8.23 20.44
CA VAL A 78 5.04 7.35 19.33
C VAL A 78 3.65 7.67 18.79
N ILE A 79 2.66 7.85 19.68
CA ILE A 79 1.27 8.12 19.26
C ILE A 79 1.16 9.50 18.61
N ALA A 80 1.66 10.54 19.28
CA ALA A 80 1.59 11.91 18.79
C ALA A 80 2.47 12.09 17.54
N GLY A 81 3.72 11.66 17.61
CA GLY A 81 4.68 11.77 16.51
C GLY A 81 4.30 10.90 15.31
N GLY A 82 3.98 9.63 15.53
CA GLY A 82 3.57 8.71 14.48
C GLY A 82 2.27 9.14 13.78
N GLY A 83 1.28 9.61 14.56
CA GLY A 83 0.04 10.16 14.00
C GLY A 83 0.28 11.37 13.10
N VAL A 84 1.06 12.35 13.57
CA VAL A 84 1.45 13.53 12.79
C VAL A 84 2.25 13.14 11.54
N GLY A 85 3.19 12.21 11.69
CA GLY A 85 4.03 11.70 10.59
C GLY A 85 3.22 11.06 9.45
N ILE A 86 2.18 10.28 9.80
CA ILE A 86 1.25 9.70 8.81
C ILE A 86 0.44 10.80 8.12
N LEU A 87 -0.07 11.79 8.87
CA LEU A 87 -0.87 12.88 8.29
C LEU A 87 -0.04 13.72 7.31
N ILE A 88 1.19 14.08 7.67
CA ILE A 88 2.11 14.82 6.78
C ILE A 88 2.43 14.00 5.54
N SER A 89 2.67 12.68 5.69
CA SER A 89 2.93 11.79 4.56
C SER A 89 1.73 11.68 3.60
N GLY A 90 0.53 11.57 4.15
CA GLY A 90 -0.71 11.57 3.37
C GLY A 90 -0.92 12.89 2.63
N GLY A 91 -0.70 14.02 3.30
CA GLY A 91 -0.73 15.35 2.70
C GLY A 91 0.30 15.52 1.59
N PHE A 92 1.54 15.06 1.80
CA PHE A 92 2.59 15.05 0.79
C PHE A 92 2.17 14.25 -0.45
N LEU A 93 1.63 13.04 -0.28
CA LEU A 93 1.16 12.22 -1.39
C LEU A 93 0.00 12.89 -2.15
N MET A 94 -0.91 13.57 -1.45
CA MET A 94 -2.00 14.33 -2.07
C MET A 94 -1.46 15.46 -2.96
N VAL A 95 -0.52 16.26 -2.45
CA VAL A 95 0.11 17.36 -3.21
C VAL A 95 0.97 16.82 -4.36
N TYR A 96 1.74 15.76 -4.12
CA TYR A 96 2.57 15.13 -5.14
C TYR A 96 1.73 14.63 -6.33
N ARG A 97 0.55 14.07 -6.07
CA ARG A 97 -0.40 13.65 -7.11
C ARG A 97 -1.01 14.83 -7.86
N TRP A 98 -1.28 15.93 -7.17
CA TRP A 98 -1.79 17.17 -7.78
C TRP A 98 -0.86 17.70 -8.87
N PHE A 99 0.46 17.69 -8.65
CA PHE A 99 1.46 18.14 -9.64
C PHE A 99 1.78 17.11 -10.73
N ARG A 100 1.29 15.88 -10.60
CA ARG A 100 1.52 14.77 -11.55
C ARG A 100 0.27 14.44 -12.37
N HIS A 101 -0.79 15.24 -12.25
CA HIS A 101 -1.93 15.33 -13.17
C HIS A 101 -1.70 16.45 -14.18
#